data_AF-A0A2N9LHC1-F1
#
_entry.id   AF-A0A2N9LHC1-F1
#
_cell.length_a   1.000
_cell.length_b   1.000
_cell.length_c   1.000
_cell.angle_alpha   90.00
_cell.angle_beta   90.00
_cell.angle_gamma   90.00
#
_symmetry.space_group_name_H-M   'P 1'
#
loop_
_entity.id
_entity.type
_entity.pdbx_description
1 polymer ?
#
loop_
_entity_poly.entity_id
_entity_poly.type
_entity_poly.pdbx_seq_one_letter_code
_entity_poly.pdbx_strand_id
1 'polypeptide(L)' 'MAFLVSGIDKAPALQSVLEGNIAGEQYPSKLIRPVDGKLIWLIDRAAASQLSSRS' A
#
# COMPACT_ATOMS: atom_id res chain seq x y z
N MET A 1 -4.65 -13.16 2.76
CA MET A 1 -3.22 -12.84 2.50
C MET A 1 -2.94 -11.45 3.04
N ALA A 2 -1.71 -11.16 3.48
CA ALA A 2 -1.36 -9.85 4.03
C ALA A 2 -0.06 -9.29 3.44
N PHE A 3 -0.01 -7.96 3.30
CA PHE A 3 1.22 -7.20 3.18
C PHE A 3 1.54 -6.54 4.53
N LEU A 4 2.79 -6.64 4.97
CA LEU A 4 3.32 -5.90 6.11
C LEU A 4 4.26 -4.82 5.59
N VAL A 5 4.01 -3.57 5.95
CA VAL A 5 4.82 -2.42 5.53
C VAL A 5 5.20 -1.61 6.77
N SER A 6 6.50 -1.41 6.98
CA SER A 6 7.04 -0.72 8.15
C SER A 6 8.22 0.16 7.76
N GLY A 7 8.35 1.29 8.46
CA GLY A 7 9.42 2.25 8.29
C GLY A 7 9.08 3.42 7.36
N ILE A 8 9.64 4.59 7.67
CA ILE A 8 9.35 5.86 6.99
C ILE A 8 9.76 5.85 5.52
N ASP A 9 10.83 5.15 5.17
CA ASP A 9 11.36 5.06 3.80
C ASP A 9 10.36 4.40 2.83
N LYS A 10 9.32 3.72 3.34
CA LYS A 10 8.27 3.10 2.54
C LYS A 10 7.09 4.03 2.27
N ALA A 11 6.96 5.15 2.99
CA ALA A 11 5.79 6.03 2.88
C ALA A 11 5.52 6.56 1.47
N PRO A 12 6.53 7.04 0.69
CA PRO A 12 6.29 7.51 -0.67
C PRO A 12 5.79 6.40 -1.60
N ALA A 13 6.37 5.21 -1.49
CA ALA A 13 5.98 4.05 -2.29
C ALA A 13 4.58 3.53 -1.88
N LEU A 14 4.25 3.56 -0.58
CA LEU A 14 2.95 3.12 -0.09
C LEU A 14 1.82 4.06 -0.54
N GLN A 15 2.02 5.37 -0.46
CA GLN A 15 1.08 6.37 -1.00
C GLN A 15 0.88 6.19 -2.50
N SER A 16 1.97 6.01 -3.24
CA SER A 16 1.98 5.70 -4.67
C SER A 16 1.15 4.45 -5.02
N VAL A 17 1.26 3.41 -4.21
CA VAL A 17 0.52 2.15 -4.37
C VAL A 17 -0.95 2.30 -4.04
N LEU A 18 -1.30 2.93 -2.92
CA LEU A 18 -2.68 2.96 -2.40
C LEU A 18 -3.53 4.12 -2.95
N GLU A 19 -2.93 5.26 -3.26
CA GLU A 19 -3.64 6.50 -3.60
C GLU A 19 -3.22 7.10 -4.96
N GLY A 20 -2.00 6.80 -5.41
CA GLY A 20 -1.46 7.33 -6.67
C GLY A 20 -2.07 6.71 -7.93
N ASN A 21 -2.06 7.46 -9.04
CA ASN A 21 -2.40 6.96 -10.37
C ASN A 21 -1.14 6.52 -11.12
N ILE A 22 -0.59 5.37 -10.71
CA ILE A 22 0.67 4.83 -11.24
C ILE A 22 0.43 3.45 -11.82
N ALA A 23 1.10 3.14 -12.93
CA ALA A 23 1.01 1.84 -13.59
C ALA A 23 1.36 0.69 -12.66
N GLY A 24 0.56 -0.39 -12.69
CA GLY A 24 0.78 -1.57 -11.86
C GLY A 24 2.06 -2.35 -12.21
N GLU A 25 2.62 -2.15 -13.40
CA GLU A 25 3.92 -2.72 -13.81
C GLU A 25 5.08 -2.15 -13.00
N GLN A 26 5.00 -0.87 -12.61
CA GLN A 26 6.01 -0.23 -11.76
C GLN A 26 5.88 -0.68 -10.30
N TYR A 27 4.65 -0.93 -9.86
CA TYR A 27 4.35 -1.42 -8.50
C TYR A 27 3.46 -2.68 -8.57
N PRO A 28 4.06 -3.87 -8.72
CA PRO A 28 3.32 -5.13 -8.88
C PRO A 28 2.34 -5.43 -7.75
N SER A 29 2.57 -4.88 -6.54
CA SER A 29 1.63 -4.98 -5.42
C SER A 29 0.24 -4.41 -5.71
N LYS A 30 0.10 -3.44 -6.64
CA LYS A 30 -1.20 -2.91 -7.09
C LYS A 30 -2.02 -3.91 -7.91
N LEU A 31 -1.35 -4.89 -8.53
CA LEU A 31 -1.99 -5.91 -9.36
C LEU A 31 -2.54 -7.08 -8.53
N ILE A 32 -2.16 -7.17 -7.26
CA ILE A 32 -2.55 -8.28 -6.39
C ILE A 32 -4.02 -8.15 -6.00
N ARG A 33 -4.85 -9.01 -6.60
CA ARG A 33 -6.29 -9.13 -6.34
C ARG A 33 -6.63 -10.60 -6.11
N PRO A 34 -6.73 -11.05 -4.85
CA PRO A 34 -7.12 -12.42 -4.55
C PRO A 34 -8.49 -12.75 -5.17
N VAL A 35 -8.60 -13.92 -5.81
CA VAL A 35 -9.88 -14.42 -6.35
C VAL A 35 -10.82 -14.78 -5.20
N ASP A 36 -10.27 -15.39 -4.14
CA ASP A 36 -10.97 -15.71 -2.91
C ASP A 36 -10.27 -15.10 -1.69
N GLY A 37 -11.06 -14.64 -0.71
CA GLY A 37 -10.58 -14.03 0.52
C GLY A 37 -10.27 -12.54 0.42
N LYS A 38 -9.57 -12.01 1.43
CA LYS A 38 -9.26 -10.57 1.55
C LYS A 38 -7.76 -10.32 1.46
N LEU A 39 -7.40 -9.21 0.82
CA LEU A 39 -6.08 -8.60 0.93
C LEU A 39 -6.04 -7.69 2.14
N ILE A 40 -5.15 -7.97 3.09
CA ILE A 40 -4.99 -7.18 4.31
C ILE A 40 -3.69 -6.38 4.21
N TRP A 41 -3.74 -5.11 4.58
CA TRP A 41 -2.56 -4.25 4.71
C TRP A 41 -2.30 -3.97 6.20
N LEU A 42 -1.16 -4.42 6.69
CA LEU A 42 -0.67 -4.11 8.04
C LEU A 42 0.42 -3.07 7.89
N ILE A 43 0.15 -1.85 8.32
CA ILE A 43 0.98 -0.67 8.07
C ILE A 43 1.29 0.00 9.41
N ASP A 44 2.57 0.25 9.69
CA ASP A 44 2.93 1.05 10.87
C ASP A 44 2.70 2.55 10.64
N ARG A 45 2.76 3.35 11.71
CA ARG A 45 2.50 4.79 11.61
C ARG A 45 3.52 5.53 10.74
N ALA A 46 4.78 5.08 10.71
CA ALA A 46 5.82 5.73 9.93
C ALA A 46 5.58 5.55 8.42
N ALA A 47 5.27 4.32 8.00
CA ALA A 47 4.93 3.99 6.62
C ALA A 47 3.61 4.64 6.19
N ALA A 48 2.64 4.81 7.09
CA ALA A 48 1.36 5.47 6.80
C ALA A 48 1.44 7.00 6.73
N SER A 49 2.59 7.61 7.03
CA SER A 49 2.72 9.07 7.25
C SER A 49 2.33 9.98 6.07
N GLN A 50 2.29 9.43 4.86
CA GLN A 50 1.93 10.17 3.64
C GLN A 50 0.54 9.79 3.10
N LEU A 51 -0.16 8.86 3.75
CA LEU A 51 -1.52 8.49 3.36
C LEU A 51 -2.50 9.58 3.78
N SER A 52 -3.50 9.82 2.94
CA SER A 52 -4.61 10.69 3.28
C SER A 52 -5.38 10.12 4.47
N SER A 53 -5.63 10.96 5.49
CA SER A 53 -6.61 10.60 6.52
C SER A 53 -7.98 10.71 5.88
N ARG A 54 -8.65 9.58 5.68
CA ARG A 54 -10.04 9.59 5.21
C ARG A 54 -10.91 10.19 6.33
N SER A 55 -11.49 11.38 6.09
CA SER A 55 -12.56 11.95 6.93
C SER A 55 -13.87 11.23 6.68
#